data_AF-A0A0N8W787-F1
#
_entry.id   AF-A0A0N8W787-F1
#
_cell.length_a   1.000
_cell.length_b   1.000
_cell.length_c   1.000
_cell.angle_alpha   90.00
_cell.angle_beta   90.00
_cell.angle_gamma   90.00
#
_symmetry.space_group_name_H-M   'P 1'
#
loop_
_entity.id
_entity.type
_entity.pdbx_description
1 polymer ?
#
loop_
_entity_poly.entity_id
_entity_poly.type
_entity_poly.pdbx_seq_one_letter_code
_entity_poly.pdbx_strand_id
1 'polypeptide(L)'
;MQQAETRKRSPDEWLMVGNTQFLSGRYAEAIRAYDQAMELYPSNIVVKTNKAIAEYRLNPPKKESPAPAPAAASAAAPAPAEGGFMGKVRSWLGF
;
A
#
# COMPACT_ATOMS: atom_id res chain seq x y z
N MET A 1 -3.77 47.12 -7.25
CA MET A 1 -2.74 46.56 -6.34
C MET A 1 -3.45 45.78 -5.25
N GLN A 2 -3.01 44.55 -5.00
CA GLN A 2 -3.14 43.79 -3.76
C GLN A 2 -4.56 43.52 -3.25
N GLN A 3 -5.13 42.37 -3.63
CA GLN A 3 -5.47 41.31 -2.68
C GLN A 3 -5.37 39.97 -3.43
N ALA A 4 -4.15 39.54 -3.74
CA ALA A 4 -3.88 38.11 -3.72
C ALA A 4 -3.96 37.75 -2.23
N GLU A 5 -5.19 37.63 -1.72
CA GLU A 5 -5.42 37.01 -0.43
C GLU A 5 -4.61 35.73 -0.49
N THR A 6 -3.63 35.62 0.37
CA THR A 6 -3.04 34.36 0.75
C THR A 6 -4.21 33.53 1.29
N ARG A 7 -5.01 32.94 0.40
CA ARG A 7 -6.01 31.94 0.73
C ARG A 7 -5.20 30.75 1.16
N LYS A 8 -4.76 30.83 2.41
CA LYS A 8 -4.27 29.69 3.16
C LYS A 8 -5.43 28.72 3.07
N ARG A 9 -5.28 27.70 2.22
CA ARG A 9 -6.32 26.70 2.02
C ARG A 9 -6.75 26.21 3.40
N SER A 10 -8.05 26.19 3.64
CA SER A 10 -8.55 25.61 4.87
C SER A 10 -8.19 24.12 4.92
N PRO A 11 -8.07 23.51 6.10
CA PRO A 11 -7.87 22.06 6.22
C PRO A 11 -8.94 21.27 5.45
N ASP A 12 -10.18 21.77 5.39
CA ASP A 12 -11.27 21.16 4.61
C ASP A 12 -11.04 21.24 3.09
N GLU A 13 -10.47 22.34 2.58
CA GLU A 13 -10.10 22.44 1.17
C GLU A 13 -9.00 21.46 0.80
N TRP A 14 -7.99 21.30 1.66
CA TRP A 14 -6.95 20.29 1.47
C TRP A 14 -7.49 18.85 1.54
N LEU A 15 -8.42 18.58 2.44
CA LEU A 15 -9.15 17.31 2.50
C LEU A 15 -9.89 17.05 1.18
N MET A 16 -10.63 18.03 0.65
CA MET A 16 -11.33 17.90 -0.63
C MET A 16 -10.37 17.61 -1.79
N VAL A 17 -9.26 18.37 -1.88
CA VAL A 17 -8.22 18.13 -2.89
C VAL A 17 -7.67 16.71 -2.78
N GLY A 18 -7.34 16.27 -1.56
CA GLY A 18 -6.88 14.91 -1.31
C GLY A 18 -7.89 13.85 -1.76
N ASN A 19 -9.17 14.06 -1.45
CA ASN A 19 -10.25 13.16 -1.88
C ASN A 19 -10.36 13.10 -3.41
N THR A 20 -10.27 14.25 -4.10
CA THR A 20 -10.31 14.29 -5.57
C THR A 20 -9.12 13.54 -6.19
N GLN A 21 -7.92 13.69 -5.62
CA GLN A 21 -6.73 12.96 -6.07
C GLN A 21 -6.85 11.45 -5.79
N PHE A 22 -7.37 11.08 -4.62
CA PHE A 22 -7.64 9.69 -4.25
C PHE A 22 -8.60 9.03 -5.23
N LEU A 23 -9.70 9.71 -5.59
CA LEU A 23 -10.66 9.22 -6.59
C LEU A 23 -10.06 9.16 -8.01
N SER A 24 -9.06 10.00 -8.29
CA SER A 24 -8.31 9.96 -9.55
C SER A 24 -7.25 8.84 -9.61
N GLY A 25 -7.14 8.01 -8.55
CA GLY A 25 -6.10 6.97 -8.44
C GLY A 25 -4.70 7.52 -8.13
N ARG A 26 -4.57 8.83 -7.93
CA ARG A 26 -3.33 9.55 -7.62
C ARG A 26 -3.11 9.57 -6.11
N TYR A 27 -2.80 8.39 -5.57
CA TYR A 27 -2.71 8.21 -4.11
C TYR A 27 -1.54 8.96 -3.48
N ALA A 28 -0.40 9.08 -4.17
CA ALA A 28 0.77 9.81 -3.67
C ALA A 28 0.47 11.31 -3.51
N GLU A 29 -0.20 11.92 -4.48
CA GLU A 29 -0.64 13.32 -4.42
C GLU A 29 -1.74 13.52 -3.37
N ALA A 30 -2.63 12.54 -3.21
CA ALA A 30 -3.66 12.56 -2.16
C ALA A 30 -3.03 12.61 -0.76
N ILE A 31 -2.02 11.79 -0.50
CA ILE A 31 -1.28 11.77 0.78
C ILE A 31 -0.66 13.13 1.08
N ARG A 32 0.00 13.76 0.09
CA ARG A 32 0.58 15.11 0.27
C ARG A 32 -0.47 16.15 0.61
N ALA A 33 -1.66 16.08 0.01
CA ALA A 33 -2.76 16.99 0.32
C ALA A 33 -3.30 16.75 1.75
N TYR A 34 -3.41 15.49 2.18
CA TYR A 34 -3.79 15.17 3.55
C TYR A 34 -2.73 15.59 4.58
N ASP A 35 -1.44 15.50 4.26
CA ASP A 35 -0.37 16.01 5.13
C ASP A 35 -0.51 17.52 5.36
N GLN A 36 -0.77 18.29 4.30
CA GLN A 36 -1.04 19.72 4.43
C GLN A 36 -2.32 20.00 5.25
N ALA A 37 -3.36 19.18 5.12
CA ALA A 37 -4.54 19.28 5.99
C ALA A 37 -4.21 18.96 7.46
N MET A 38 -3.33 17.98 7.72
CA MET A 38 -2.91 17.60 9.07
C MET A 38 -2.01 18.65 9.73
N GLU A 39 -1.18 19.36 8.97
CA GLU A 39 -0.37 20.49 9.48
C GLU A 39 -1.27 21.62 10.02
N LEU A 40 -2.42 21.84 9.39
CA LEU A 40 -3.37 22.87 9.79
C LEU A 40 -4.36 22.38 10.86
N TYR A 41 -4.76 21.11 10.80
CA TYR A 41 -5.71 20.53 11.74
C TYR A 41 -5.36 19.07 12.09
N PRO A 42 -4.37 18.86 12.99
CA PRO A 42 -3.86 17.54 13.35
C PRO A 42 -4.87 16.70 14.16
N SER A 43 -5.91 17.33 14.70
CA SER A 43 -6.99 16.66 15.43
C SER A 43 -8.05 16.05 14.52
N ASN A 44 -8.00 16.29 13.20
CA ASN A 44 -8.98 15.73 12.28
C ASN A 44 -8.78 14.22 12.07
N ILE A 45 -9.69 13.42 12.62
CA ILE A 45 -9.67 11.96 12.41
C ILE A 45 -9.99 11.61 10.95
N VAL A 46 -10.82 12.40 10.26
CA VAL A 46 -11.19 12.15 8.85
C VAL A 46 -9.95 12.20 7.96
N VAL A 47 -9.10 13.22 8.14
CA VAL A 47 -7.86 13.37 7.35
C VAL A 47 -6.92 12.18 7.60
N LYS A 48 -6.75 11.78 8.87
CA LYS A 48 -5.90 10.63 9.24
C LYS A 48 -6.41 9.34 8.61
N THR A 49 -7.71 9.09 8.68
CA THR A 49 -8.34 7.91 8.08
C THR A 49 -8.17 7.91 6.56
N ASN A 50 -8.43 9.03 5.89
CA ASN A 50 -8.29 9.12 4.44
C ASN A 50 -6.84 8.97 3.97
N LYS A 51 -5.88 9.51 4.72
CA LYS A 51 -4.44 9.30 4.47
C LYS A 51 -4.06 7.82 4.61
N ALA A 52 -4.48 7.16 5.68
CA ALA A 52 -4.19 5.73 5.89
C ALA A 52 -4.76 4.85 4.76
N ILE A 53 -5.97 5.15 4.30
CA ILE A 53 -6.57 4.46 3.14
C ILE A 53 -5.77 4.75 1.86
N ALA A 54 -5.34 6.00 1.65
CA ALA A 54 -4.50 6.36 0.50
C ALA A 54 -3.14 5.65 0.51
N GLU A 55 -2.49 5.53 1.67
CA GLU A 55 -1.24 4.77 1.83
C GLU A 55 -1.44 3.29 1.54
N TYR A 56 -2.51 2.69 2.05
CA TYR A 56 -2.88 1.30 1.75
C TYR A 56 -3.13 1.06 0.26
N ARG A 57 -3.69 2.05 -0.45
CA ARG A 57 -3.92 1.95 -1.90
C ARG A 57 -2.66 2.21 -2.72
N LEU A 58 -1.78 3.11 -2.27
CA LEU A 58 -0.53 3.43 -2.95
C LEU A 58 0.48 2.29 -2.85
N ASN A 59 0.65 1.76 -1.65
CA ASN A 59 1.51 0.63 -1.37
C ASN A 59 0.65 -0.41 -0.64
N PRO A 60 -0.18 -1.20 -1.36
CA PRO A 60 -0.80 -2.35 -0.74
C PRO A 60 0.32 -3.13 -0.07
N PRO A 61 0.21 -3.44 1.24
CA PRO A 61 1.29 -4.06 1.98
C PRO A 61 1.75 -5.24 1.12
N LYS A 62 2.98 -5.16 0.61
CA LYS A 62 3.56 -6.27 -0.13
C LYS A 62 3.38 -7.44 0.80
N LYS A 63 2.57 -8.42 0.37
CA LYS A 63 2.50 -9.72 1.01
C LYS A 63 3.93 -10.02 1.42
N GLU A 64 4.15 -10.16 2.71
CA GLU A 64 5.41 -10.64 3.24
C GLU A 64 5.78 -11.84 2.38
N SER A 65 6.70 -11.65 1.44
CA SER A 65 7.58 -12.75 1.12
C SER A 65 8.43 -12.86 2.39
N PRO A 66 8.41 -14.01 3.08
CA PRO A 66 9.22 -14.16 4.27
C PRO A 66 10.67 -13.76 3.95
N ALA A 67 11.31 -13.11 4.92
CA ALA A 67 12.67 -12.59 4.84
C ALA A 67 13.69 -13.64 4.32
N PRO A 68 14.87 -13.20 3.84
CA PRO A 68 15.47 -13.63 2.56
C PRO A 68 16.20 -14.98 2.60
N ALA A 69 16.09 -15.76 1.51
CA ALA A 69 17.03 -16.83 1.19
C ALA A 69 18.16 -16.26 0.28
N PRO A 70 19.42 -16.69 0.48
CA PRO A 70 20.58 -15.93 0.02
C PRO A 70 20.85 -16.11 -1.48
N ALA A 71 21.56 -15.11 -2.00
CA ALA A 71 22.18 -15.03 -3.31
C ALA A 71 22.56 -16.38 -3.93
N ALA A 72 22.06 -16.65 -5.14
CA ALA A 72 22.77 -17.42 -6.15
C ALA A 72 22.06 -17.33 -7.51
N ALA A 73 22.85 -17.02 -8.53
CA ALA A 73 22.83 -17.64 -9.86
C ALA A 73 21.47 -17.73 -10.58
N SER A 74 21.24 -16.88 -11.58
CA SER A 74 21.65 -17.18 -12.96
C SER A 74 20.85 -18.32 -13.59
N ALA A 75 20.09 -17.92 -14.61
CA ALA A 75 19.76 -18.68 -15.81
C ALA A 75 18.69 -19.78 -15.73
N ALA A 76 17.86 -19.73 -16.77
CA ALA A 76 17.30 -20.86 -17.51
C ALA A 76 16.09 -21.59 -16.90
N ALA A 77 14.94 -21.38 -17.55
CA ALA A 77 13.95 -22.42 -17.82
C ALA A 77 14.63 -23.65 -18.46
N PRO A 78 14.08 -24.90 -18.42
CA PRO A 78 12.68 -25.20 -18.72
C PRO A 78 12.02 -26.36 -17.93
N ALA A 79 10.70 -26.47 -18.06
CA ALA A 79 9.91 -27.68 -17.78
C ALA A 79 10.24 -28.82 -18.78
N PRO A 80 9.53 -29.98 -18.82
CA PRO A 80 8.93 -30.87 -17.80
C PRO A 80 9.42 -32.35 -17.98
N ALA A 81 9.04 -33.30 -17.12
CA ALA A 81 8.95 -34.77 -17.36
C ALA A 81 9.03 -35.53 -16.01
N GLU A 82 7.97 -36.21 -15.57
CA GLU A 82 7.68 -37.64 -15.79
C GLU A 82 7.97 -38.47 -14.52
N GLY A 83 7.19 -39.54 -14.35
CA GLY A 83 7.58 -40.69 -13.53
C GLY A 83 6.95 -40.75 -12.15
N GLY A 84 5.85 -41.48 -12.05
CA GLY A 84 5.30 -41.91 -10.77
C GLY A 84 6.23 -42.88 -10.04
N PHE A 85 6.08 -42.94 -8.72
CA PHE A 85 6.50 -44.11 -7.93
C PHE A 85 5.63 -44.27 -6.69
N MET A 86 4.88 -45.37 -6.68
CA MET A 86 4.49 -46.23 -5.56
C MET A 86 4.34 -45.63 -4.15
N GLY A 87 3.10 -45.70 -3.65
CA GLY A 87 2.68 -46.78 -2.74
C GLY A 87 3.37 -46.92 -1.38
N LYS A 88 2.52 -47.03 -0.34
CA LYS A 88 2.80 -47.34 1.10
C LYS A 88 3.43 -46.15 1.85
N VAL A 89 2.84 -45.67 2.95
CA VAL A 89 2.51 -46.45 4.15
C VAL A 89 1.35 -45.81 4.91
N ARG A 90 0.26 -46.57 5.02
CA ARG A 90 -0.64 -46.53 6.17
C ARG A 90 0.17 -46.89 7.42
N SER A 91 -0.21 -46.32 8.56
CA SER A 91 0.15 -46.74 9.93
C SER A 91 1.48 -46.27 10.50
N TRP A 92 1.50 -45.09 11.14
CA TRP A 92 2.40 -44.77 12.27
C TRP A 92 1.70 -43.79 13.23
N LEU A 93 1.71 -44.14 14.52
CA LEU A 93 1.18 -43.44 15.72
C LEU A 93 -0.36 -43.40 15.81
N GLY A 94 -1.04 -44.23 16.60
CA GLY A 94 -0.69 -44.61 17.98
C GLY A 94 -1.44 -43.73 18.97
N PHE A 95 -2.77 -43.76 18.89
CA PHE A 95 -3.75 -43.63 19.97
C PHE A 95 -5.08 -44.22 19.49
#